data_AF-A0A927PB49-F1
#
_entry.id   AF-A0A927PB49-F1
#
_cell.length_a   1.000
_cell.length_b   1.000
_cell.length_c   1.000
_cell.angle_alpha   90.00
_cell.angle_beta   90.00
_cell.angle_gamma   90.00
#
_symmetry.space_group_name_H-M   'P 1'
#
loop_
_entity.id
_entity.type
_entity.pdbx_description
1 polymer ?
#
loop_
_entity_poly.entity_id
_entity_poly.type
_entity_poly.pdbx_seq_one_letter_code
_entity_poly.pdbx_strand_id
1 'polypeptide(L)'
;MGIRGMVSHNYIMLVVLICVNFLCMSAGSLAWTVLGILVLAGVLVLTYRHGMAMGREACGILKTVGNTHIGDDPKKISSFDKKFISQAWSISNGVKGMLATAVVPYVLSCIYIVMMLLGDGTDIPTIIARVASWLFALPYWPVIAWKYTEFTVLEWPIVLVLMVSPFVLPGFTFLGYIQGPKLWKKTEEAMAQGKRRAKAKSRIVKKNKPREQKPEI
;
A
#
# COMPACT_ATOMS: atom_id res chain seq x y z
N MET A 1 -7.75 -0.43 -12.56
CA MET A 1 -7.68 -0.75 -11.11
C MET A 1 -7.77 0.58 -10.37
N GLY A 2 -8.91 0.89 -9.73
CA GLY A 2 -9.21 2.23 -9.19
C GLY A 2 -8.75 2.44 -7.75
N ILE A 3 -9.02 3.63 -7.19
CA ILE A 3 -8.76 4.03 -5.78
C ILE A 3 -9.17 2.93 -4.79
N ARG A 4 -10.29 2.25 -5.05
CA ARG A 4 -10.81 1.13 -4.25
C ARG A 4 -9.81 -0.02 -4.07
N GLY A 5 -9.02 -0.35 -5.10
CA GLY A 5 -8.00 -1.40 -5.04
C GLY A 5 -6.82 -1.02 -4.14
N MET A 6 -6.41 0.24 -4.20
CA MET A 6 -5.36 0.80 -3.35
C MET A 6 -5.78 0.79 -1.88
N VAL A 7 -7.04 1.15 -1.63
CA VAL A 7 -7.65 1.12 -0.29
C VAL A 7 -7.70 -0.30 0.26
N SER A 8 -8.25 -1.27 -0.50
CA SER A 8 -8.35 -2.65 -0.03
C SER A 8 -6.98 -3.28 0.24
N HIS A 9 -5.99 -3.02 -0.61
CA HIS A 9 -4.65 -3.59 -0.43
C HIS A 9 -3.97 -3.04 0.83
N ASN A 10 -4.04 -1.73 1.05
CA ASN A 10 -3.45 -1.10 2.24
C ASN A 10 -4.07 -1.66 3.54
N TYR A 11 -5.39 -1.87 3.59
CA TYR A 11 -6.03 -2.50 4.75
C TYR A 11 -5.61 -3.96 4.95
N ILE A 12 -5.49 -4.74 3.88
CA ILE A 12 -5.01 -6.13 3.98
C ILE A 12 -3.58 -6.16 4.53
N MET A 13 -2.67 -5.32 4.01
CA MET A 13 -1.30 -5.25 4.50
C MET A 13 -1.23 -4.80 5.96
N LEU A 14 -2.12 -3.89 6.39
CA LEU A 14 -2.23 -3.46 7.77
C LEU A 14 -2.72 -4.59 8.69
N VAL A 15 -3.73 -5.36 8.30
CA VAL A 15 -4.20 -6.54 9.05
C VAL A 15 -3.10 -7.59 9.18
N VAL A 16 -2.38 -7.88 8.08
CA VAL A 16 -1.25 -8.82 8.10
C VAL A 16 -0.17 -8.34 9.05
N LEU A 17 0.18 -7.04 9.03
CA LEU A 17 1.14 -6.45 9.94
C LEU A 17 0.72 -6.56 11.41
N ILE A 18 -0.57 -6.37 11.71
CA ILE A 18 -1.12 -6.54 13.05
C ILE A 18 -0.92 -7.99 13.50
N CYS A 19 -1.35 -8.96 12.69
CA CYS A 19 -1.22 -10.39 13.02
C CYS A 19 0.25 -10.81 13.23
N VAL A 20 1.15 -10.37 12.35
CA VAL A 20 2.59 -10.69 12.48
C VAL A 20 3.16 -10.03 13.73
N ASN A 21 2.81 -8.79 14.06
CA ASN A 21 3.28 -8.16 15.28
C ASN A 21 2.79 -8.87 16.54
N PHE A 22 1.53 -9.32 16.59
CA PHE A 22 1.03 -10.14 17.71
C PHE A 22 1.86 -11.42 17.90
N LEU A 23 2.24 -12.10 16.82
CA LEU A 23 3.11 -13.28 16.88
C LEU A 23 4.54 -12.93 17.31
N CYS A 24 5.03 -11.74 16.97
CA CYS A 24 6.37 -11.31 17.36
C CYS A 24 6.43 -10.89 18.83
N MET A 25 5.35 -10.34 19.40
CA MET A 25 5.29 -9.96 20.82
C MET A 25 5.50 -11.15 21.76
N SER A 26 5.14 -12.37 21.36
CA SER A 26 5.39 -13.57 22.18
C SER A 26 6.86 -14.01 22.25
N ALA A 27 7.76 -13.44 21.44
CA ALA A 27 9.16 -13.85 21.35
C ALA A 27 10.12 -13.08 22.28
N GLY A 28 9.62 -12.14 23.09
CA GLY A 28 10.42 -11.29 23.99
C GLY A 28 10.80 -9.93 23.39
N SER A 29 11.15 -8.96 24.23
CA SER A 29 11.21 -7.52 23.87
C SER A 29 12.23 -7.17 22.79
N LEU A 30 13.46 -7.70 22.88
CA LEU A 30 14.53 -7.39 21.92
C LEU A 30 14.32 -8.09 20.57
N ALA A 31 13.97 -9.38 20.60
CA ALA A 31 13.68 -10.16 19.40
C ALA A 31 12.46 -9.60 18.65
N TRP A 32 11.41 -9.22 19.38
CA TRP A 32 10.22 -8.54 18.84
C TRP A 32 10.58 -7.22 18.16
N THR A 33 11.42 -6.39 18.79
CA THR A 33 11.81 -5.09 18.24
C THR A 33 12.55 -5.26 16.91
N VAL A 34 13.56 -6.13 16.87
CA VAL A 34 14.36 -6.36 15.65
C VAL A 34 13.50 -6.98 14.54
N LEU A 35 12.75 -8.03 14.85
CA LEU A 35 11.90 -8.72 13.88
C LEU A 35 10.78 -7.80 13.38
N GLY A 36 10.16 -7.03 14.27
CA GLY A 36 9.10 -6.08 13.96
C GLY A 36 9.58 -4.98 13.00
N ILE A 37 10.78 -4.42 13.23
CA ILE A 37 11.39 -3.44 12.32
C ILE A 37 11.66 -4.05 10.94
N LEU A 38 12.19 -5.28 10.89
CA LEU A 38 12.45 -5.97 9.62
C LEU A 38 11.16 -6.26 8.83
N VAL A 39 10.12 -6.74 9.52
CA VAL A 39 8.81 -6.99 8.92
C VAL A 39 8.20 -5.68 8.41
N LEU A 40 8.24 -4.61 9.20
CA LEU A 40 7.75 -3.29 8.81
C LEU A 40 8.48 -2.81 7.55
N ALA A 41 9.81 -2.85 7.54
CA ALA A 41 10.61 -2.49 6.36
C ALA A 41 10.25 -3.32 5.12
N GLY A 42 10.08 -4.64 5.28
CA GLY A 42 9.65 -5.54 4.21
C GLY A 42 8.28 -5.16 3.65
N VAL A 43 7.31 -4.85 4.52
CA VAL A 43 5.97 -4.42 4.11
C VAL A 43 6.00 -3.06 3.42
N LEU A 44 6.81 -2.10 3.87
CA LEU A 44 6.99 -0.82 3.17
C LEU A 44 7.49 -1.02 1.74
N VAL A 45 8.45 -1.93 1.54
CA VAL A 45 8.95 -2.29 0.21
C VAL A 45 7.86 -2.94 -0.65
N LEU A 46 7.09 -3.87 -0.09
CA LEU A 46 5.98 -4.52 -0.83
C LEU A 46 4.90 -3.52 -1.22
N THR A 47 4.54 -2.64 -0.29
CA THR A 47 3.52 -1.59 -0.46
C THR A 47 3.94 -0.60 -1.54
N TYR A 48 5.20 -0.19 -1.53
CA TYR A 48 5.80 0.62 -2.57
C TYR A 48 5.81 -0.07 -3.94
N ARG A 49 6.17 -1.36 -3.99
CA ARG A 49 6.12 -2.15 -5.24
C ARG A 49 4.70 -2.30 -5.78
N HIS A 50 3.72 -2.44 -4.89
CA HIS A 50 2.31 -2.47 -5.27
C HIS A 50 1.87 -1.11 -5.85
N GLY A 51 2.25 0.00 -5.20
CA GLY A 51 2.08 1.35 -5.74
C GLY A 51 2.65 1.50 -7.16
N MET A 52 3.88 1.04 -7.38
CA MET A 52 4.54 1.03 -8.69
C MET A 52 3.74 0.24 -9.75
N ALA A 53 3.20 -0.91 -9.38
CA ALA A 53 2.38 -1.72 -10.29
C ALA A 53 1.10 -1.00 -10.68
N MET A 54 0.38 -0.42 -9.71
CA MET A 54 -0.84 0.36 -9.96
C MET A 54 -0.57 1.58 -10.84
N GLY A 55 0.51 2.32 -10.57
CA GLY A 55 0.91 3.46 -11.40
C GLY A 55 1.21 3.05 -12.84
N ARG A 56 1.88 1.90 -13.03
CA ARG A 56 2.16 1.35 -14.36
C ARG A 56 0.88 0.95 -15.09
N GLU A 57 -0.04 0.28 -14.43
CA GLU A 57 -1.32 -0.15 -15.01
C GLU A 57 -2.18 1.05 -15.40
N ALA A 58 -2.25 2.07 -14.55
CA ALA A 58 -2.92 3.33 -14.83
C ALA A 58 -2.42 4.01 -16.11
N CYS A 59 -1.09 4.11 -16.28
CA CYS A 59 -0.48 4.61 -17.52
C CYS A 59 -0.79 3.72 -18.74
N GLY A 60 -0.82 2.39 -18.54
CA GLY A 60 -1.14 1.45 -19.61
C GLY A 60 -2.58 1.60 -20.11
N ILE A 61 -3.54 1.70 -19.18
CA ILE A 61 -4.95 1.94 -19.49
C ILE A 61 -5.11 3.26 -20.24
N LEU A 62 -4.45 4.33 -19.77
CA LEU A 62 -4.48 5.64 -20.42
C LEU A 62 -4.03 5.53 -21.89
N LYS A 63 -2.95 4.80 -22.18
CA LYS A 63 -2.46 4.64 -23.54
C LYS A 63 -3.33 3.74 -24.41
N THR A 64 -3.89 2.66 -23.86
CA THR A 64 -4.81 1.81 -24.62
C THR A 64 -6.08 2.54 -25.02
N VAL A 65 -6.66 3.34 -24.10
CA VAL A 65 -7.84 4.16 -24.39
C VAL A 65 -7.48 5.31 -25.36
N GLY A 66 -6.29 5.90 -25.21
CA GLY A 66 -5.79 6.87 -26.18
C GLY A 66 -5.70 6.28 -27.59
N ASN A 67 -5.18 5.06 -27.72
CA ASN A 67 -4.99 4.39 -29.00
C ASN A 67 -6.29 3.94 -29.69
N THR A 68 -7.32 3.54 -28.93
CA THR A 68 -8.63 3.19 -29.50
C THR A 68 -9.33 4.37 -30.16
N HIS A 69 -8.95 5.59 -29.76
CA HIS A 69 -9.56 6.84 -30.22
C HIS A 69 -8.70 7.55 -31.27
N ILE A 70 -7.57 6.96 -31.70
CA ILE A 70 -6.74 7.46 -32.81
C ILE A 70 -7.49 7.15 -34.12
N GLY A 71 -8.36 8.07 -34.54
CA GLY A 71 -9.15 7.96 -35.77
C GLY A 71 -10.59 8.43 -35.63
N ASP A 72 -11.10 8.55 -34.40
CA ASP A 72 -12.43 9.08 -34.13
C ASP A 72 -12.42 10.61 -34.06
N ASP A 73 -13.48 11.23 -34.60
CA ASP A 73 -13.70 12.67 -34.45
C ASP A 73 -13.66 13.06 -32.97
N PRO A 74 -12.95 14.14 -32.57
CA PRO A 74 -12.89 14.60 -31.18
C PRO A 74 -14.26 14.99 -30.59
N LYS A 75 -15.28 15.13 -31.44
CA LYS A 75 -16.70 15.34 -31.09
C LYS A 75 -17.47 14.04 -30.81
N LYS A 76 -17.03 12.89 -31.33
CA LYS A 76 -17.64 11.56 -31.10
C LYS A 76 -17.13 10.86 -29.84
N ILE A 77 -16.01 11.31 -29.28
CA ILE A 77 -15.55 10.84 -27.97
C ILE A 77 -16.64 11.14 -26.95
N SER A 78 -17.27 10.08 -26.44
CA SER A 78 -18.34 10.20 -25.46
C SER A 78 -17.87 11.02 -24.25
N SER A 79 -18.77 11.80 -23.64
CA SER A 79 -18.45 12.54 -22.41
C SER A 79 -17.99 11.61 -21.27
N PHE A 80 -18.36 10.34 -21.34
CA PHE A 80 -17.90 9.25 -20.48
C PHE A 80 -16.41 8.95 -20.67
N ASP A 81 -15.94 8.81 -21.91
CA ASP A 81 -14.52 8.55 -22.22
C ASP A 81 -13.61 9.70 -21.79
N LYS A 82 -14.04 10.95 -21.95
CA LYS A 82 -13.25 12.11 -21.49
C LYS A 82 -13.05 12.09 -19.98
N LYS A 83 -14.09 11.77 -19.20
CA LYS A 83 -13.98 11.61 -17.74
C LYS A 83 -13.08 10.43 -17.41
N PHE A 84 -13.21 9.30 -18.10
CA PHE A 84 -12.43 8.10 -17.86
C PHE A 84 -10.93 8.31 -18.15
N ILE A 85 -10.58 8.97 -19.26
CA ILE A 85 -9.20 9.32 -19.65
C ILE A 85 -8.58 10.27 -18.61
N SER A 86 -9.32 11.31 -18.19
CA SER A 86 -8.84 12.23 -17.16
C SER A 86 -8.60 11.57 -15.79
N GLN A 87 -9.24 10.41 -15.56
CA GLN A 87 -9.14 9.66 -14.31
C GLN A 87 -8.17 8.48 -14.35
N ALA A 88 -7.71 8.06 -15.54
CA ALA A 88 -6.91 6.85 -15.70
C ALA A 88 -5.55 6.93 -15.00
N TRP A 89 -4.84 8.05 -15.10
CA TRP A 89 -3.66 8.35 -14.28
C TRP A 89 -3.63 9.83 -13.92
N SER A 90 -3.59 10.13 -12.61
CA SER A 90 -3.47 11.50 -12.11
C SER A 90 -2.84 11.48 -10.73
N ILE A 91 -1.94 12.43 -10.47
CA ILE A 91 -1.34 12.63 -9.15
C ILE A 91 -2.43 12.94 -8.12
N SER A 92 -3.46 13.71 -8.49
CA SER A 92 -4.59 14.02 -7.61
C SER A 92 -5.35 12.76 -7.18
N ASN A 93 -5.53 11.78 -8.07
CA ASN A 93 -6.16 10.51 -7.71
C ASN A 93 -5.28 9.69 -6.76
N GLY A 94 -3.96 9.72 -6.94
CA GLY A 94 -3.01 9.12 -6.01
C GLY A 94 -3.10 9.75 -4.61
N VAL A 95 -3.14 11.08 -4.51
CA VAL A 95 -3.30 11.82 -3.24
C VAL A 95 -4.65 11.51 -2.59
N LYS A 96 -5.74 11.55 -3.36
CA LYS A 96 -7.08 11.22 -2.86
C LYS A 96 -7.14 9.81 -2.27
N GLY A 97 -6.52 8.84 -2.95
CA GLY A 97 -6.45 7.48 -2.43
C GLY A 97 -5.58 7.35 -1.19
N MET A 98 -4.44 8.06 -1.13
CA MET A 98 -3.56 8.10 0.05
C MET A 98 -4.32 8.64 1.26
N LEU A 99 -4.99 9.78 1.09
CA LEU A 99 -5.79 10.40 2.14
C LEU A 99 -6.99 9.53 2.54
N ALA A 100 -7.71 8.94 1.59
CA ALA A 100 -8.83 8.06 1.90
C ALA A 100 -8.43 6.87 2.80
N THR A 101 -7.22 6.33 2.62
CA THR A 101 -6.70 5.27 3.49
C THR A 101 -6.18 5.76 4.84
N ALA A 102 -5.65 6.98 4.90
CA ALA A 102 -5.03 7.52 6.12
C ALA A 102 -6.05 8.19 7.07
N VAL A 103 -7.14 8.74 6.55
CA VAL A 103 -8.12 9.53 7.31
C VAL A 103 -8.76 8.72 8.44
N VAL A 104 -9.20 7.49 8.17
CA VAL A 104 -9.84 6.63 9.18
C VAL A 104 -8.91 6.35 10.38
N PRO A 105 -7.70 5.78 10.19
CA PRO A 105 -6.78 5.54 11.30
C PRO A 105 -6.30 6.83 11.99
N TYR A 106 -6.17 7.93 11.25
CA TYR A 106 -5.80 9.23 11.81
C TYR A 106 -6.88 9.80 12.74
N VAL A 107 -8.14 9.83 12.29
CA VAL A 107 -9.26 10.35 13.11
C VAL A 107 -9.42 9.53 14.39
N LEU A 108 -9.31 8.21 14.32
CA LEU A 108 -9.36 7.35 15.51
C LEU A 108 -8.24 7.69 16.50
N SER A 109 -7.02 7.88 15.99
CA SER A 109 -5.85 8.24 16.80
C SER A 109 -6.01 9.62 17.45
N CYS A 110 -6.58 10.61 16.75
CA CYS A 110 -6.91 11.91 17.29
C CYS A 110 -7.97 11.82 18.40
N ILE A 111 -9.04 11.04 18.19
CA ILE A 111 -10.09 10.83 19.20
C ILE A 111 -9.49 10.25 20.47
N TYR A 112 -8.62 9.23 20.36
CA TYR A 112 -7.94 8.65 21.51
C TYR A 112 -7.06 9.65 22.27
N ILE A 113 -6.26 10.45 21.56
CA ILE A 113 -5.40 11.47 22.18
C ILE A 113 -6.26 12.51 22.92
N VAL A 114 -7.35 12.98 22.30
CA VAL A 114 -8.27 13.94 22.91
C VAL A 114 -8.94 13.33 24.15
N MET A 115 -9.40 12.08 24.09
CA MET A 115 -10.01 11.40 25.24
C MET A 115 -9.02 11.21 26.40
N MET A 116 -7.76 10.84 26.12
CA MET A 116 -6.71 10.73 27.15
C MET A 116 -6.34 12.08 27.78
N LEU A 117 -6.53 13.19 27.06
CA LEU A 117 -6.29 14.54 27.59
C LEU A 117 -7.48 15.08 28.40
N LEU A 118 -8.70 14.58 28.15
CA LEU A 118 -9.95 15.12 28.72
C LEU A 118 -10.49 14.36 29.95
N GLY A 119 -10.05 13.13 30.23
CA GLY A 119 -10.60 12.36 31.34
C GLY A 119 -9.67 11.28 31.90
N ASP A 120 -9.87 10.96 33.18
CA ASP A 120 -9.25 9.79 33.82
C ASP A 120 -9.59 8.54 32.99
N GLY A 121 -8.57 7.78 32.58
CA GLY A 121 -8.65 6.75 31.54
C GLY A 121 -9.48 5.48 31.85
N THR A 122 -10.53 5.59 32.66
CA THR A 122 -11.39 4.50 33.15
C THR A 122 -12.74 4.41 32.43
N ASP A 123 -13.12 5.42 31.64
CA ASP A 123 -14.38 5.42 30.89
C ASP A 123 -14.38 4.44 29.70
N ILE A 124 -15.49 3.70 29.53
CA ILE A 124 -15.68 2.71 28.45
C ILE A 124 -15.37 3.28 27.05
N PRO A 125 -15.82 4.51 26.69
CA PRO A 125 -15.46 5.14 25.42
C PRO A 125 -13.96 5.32 25.21
N THR A 126 -13.23 5.69 26.26
CA THR A 126 -11.76 5.88 26.23
C THR A 126 -11.06 4.55 26.00
N ILE A 127 -11.54 3.46 26.62
CA ILE A 127 -11.02 2.10 26.41
C ILE A 127 -11.24 1.66 24.96
N ILE A 128 -12.42 1.90 24.38
CA ILE A 128 -12.71 1.54 22.98
C ILE A 128 -11.82 2.34 22.02
N ALA A 129 -11.71 3.66 22.21
CA ALA A 129 -10.85 4.52 21.40
C ALA A 129 -9.37 4.13 21.52
N ARG A 130 -8.93 3.73 22.72
CA ARG A 130 -7.59 3.20 22.99
C ARG A 130 -7.31 1.94 22.19
N VAL A 131 -8.17 0.93 22.31
CA VAL A 131 -8.03 -0.34 21.58
C VAL A 131 -8.03 -0.11 20.07
N ALA A 132 -8.95 0.71 19.56
CA ALA A 132 -9.03 1.01 18.14
C ALA A 132 -7.76 1.69 17.63
N SER A 133 -7.28 2.73 18.32
CA SER A 133 -6.07 3.46 17.92
C SER A 133 -4.81 2.60 18.04
N TRP A 134 -4.76 1.76 19.07
CA TRP A 134 -3.68 0.79 19.24
C TRP A 134 -3.63 -0.22 18.12
N LEU A 135 -4.76 -0.75 17.67
CA LEU A 135 -4.80 -1.70 16.55
C LEU A 135 -4.19 -1.10 15.27
N PHE A 136 -4.50 0.17 14.96
CA PHE A 136 -3.94 0.83 13.77
C PHE A 136 -2.48 1.22 13.92
N ALA A 137 -2.05 1.58 15.13
CA ALA A 137 -0.66 1.93 15.41
C ALA A 137 0.23 0.70 15.64
N LEU A 138 -0.35 -0.47 15.96
CA LEU A 138 0.33 -1.74 16.30
C LEU A 138 1.52 -2.07 15.40
N PRO A 139 1.40 -1.93 14.06
CA PRO A 139 2.51 -2.18 13.14
C PRO A 139 3.77 -1.35 13.37
N TYR A 140 3.63 -0.19 14.00
CA TYR A 140 4.68 0.83 14.12
C TYR A 140 5.27 0.90 15.54
N TRP A 141 4.68 0.19 16.51
CA TRP A 141 5.18 0.10 17.87
C TRP A 141 6.59 -0.49 18.02
N PRO A 142 7.07 -1.42 17.17
CA PRO A 142 8.45 -1.88 17.25
C PRO A 142 9.48 -0.74 17.23
N VAL A 143 9.15 0.42 16.63
CA VAL A 143 10.05 1.58 16.57
C VAL A 143 10.26 2.24 17.94
N ILE A 144 9.26 2.18 18.82
CA ILE A 144 9.28 2.83 20.14
C ILE A 144 9.39 1.84 21.31
N ALA A 145 9.13 0.55 21.04
CA ALA A 145 9.25 -0.55 21.99
C ALA A 145 10.66 -0.72 22.60
N TRP A 146 11.70 -0.24 21.92
CA TRP A 146 13.07 -0.26 22.45
C TRP A 146 13.24 0.63 23.69
N LYS A 147 12.50 1.75 23.75
CA LYS A 147 12.68 2.79 24.76
C LYS A 147 11.54 2.84 25.77
N TYR A 148 10.36 2.36 25.38
CA TYR A 148 9.15 2.41 26.20
C TYR A 148 8.59 1.01 26.39
N THR A 149 8.74 0.49 27.61
CA THR A 149 8.20 -0.81 28.05
C THR A 149 6.82 -0.68 28.67
N GLU A 150 6.49 0.49 29.23
CA GLU A 150 5.21 0.79 29.85
C GLU A 150 4.42 1.79 29.00
N PHE A 151 3.18 1.43 28.69
CA PHE A 151 2.33 2.17 27.73
C PHE A 151 1.19 2.93 28.42
N THR A 152 1.36 3.21 29.71
CA THR A 152 0.38 3.85 30.56
C THR A 152 0.40 5.37 30.41
N VAL A 153 1.56 5.95 30.09
CA VAL A 153 1.76 7.40 29.97
C VAL A 153 1.84 7.82 28.49
N LEU A 154 1.11 8.87 28.14
CA LEU A 154 1.11 9.43 26.79
C LEU A 154 2.35 10.33 26.59
N GLU A 155 3.49 9.73 26.27
CA GLU A 155 4.70 10.49 25.95
C GLU A 155 4.72 11.03 24.52
N TRP A 156 5.50 12.09 24.29
CA TRP A 156 5.63 12.73 22.98
C TRP A 156 5.98 11.76 21.81
N PRO A 157 6.81 10.70 21.97
CA PRO A 157 7.10 9.79 20.86
C PRO A 157 5.90 8.92 20.50
N ILE A 158 5.08 8.57 21.50
CA ILE A 158 3.85 7.79 21.29
C ILE A 158 2.84 8.63 20.51
N VAL A 159 2.69 9.90 20.88
CA VAL A 159 1.85 10.86 20.14
C VAL A 159 2.32 11.00 18.70
N LEU A 160 3.64 11.12 18.48
CA LEU A 160 4.22 11.21 17.14
C LEU A 160 3.91 9.96 16.31
N VAL A 161 4.09 8.77 16.88
CA VAL A 161 3.75 7.51 16.19
C VAL A 161 2.27 7.45 15.86
N LEU A 162 1.37 7.79 16.79
CA LEU A 162 -0.08 7.81 16.55
C LEU A 162 -0.49 8.79 15.45
N MET A 163 0.20 9.92 15.34
CA MET A 163 -0.09 10.96 14.34
C MET A 163 0.51 10.66 12.96
N VAL A 164 1.72 10.11 12.89
CA VAL A 164 2.46 9.91 11.64
C VAL A 164 2.18 8.53 11.03
N SER A 165 2.00 7.50 11.86
CA SER A 165 1.83 6.12 11.39
C SER A 165 0.67 5.91 10.40
N PRO A 166 -0.49 6.59 10.49
CA PRO A 166 -1.57 6.46 9.51
C PRO A 166 -1.15 6.82 8.08
N PHE A 167 -0.11 7.64 7.92
CA PHE A 167 0.36 8.12 6.62
C PHE A 167 1.54 7.34 6.06
N VAL A 168 2.21 6.50 6.85
CA VAL A 168 3.44 5.82 6.42
C VAL A 168 3.13 4.84 5.29
N LEU A 169 2.26 3.84 5.51
CA LEU A 169 1.91 2.86 4.46
C LEU A 169 1.30 3.54 3.22
N PRO A 170 0.26 4.40 3.34
CA PRO A 170 -0.29 5.11 2.19
C PRO A 170 0.75 5.97 1.45
N GLY A 171 1.68 6.60 2.18
CA GLY A 171 2.75 7.40 1.63
C GLY A 171 3.69 6.57 0.75
N PHE A 172 4.10 5.39 1.19
CA PHE A 172 4.91 4.48 0.38
C PHE A 172 4.16 3.96 -0.86
N THR A 173 2.86 3.66 -0.74
CA THR A 173 2.02 3.31 -1.89
C THR A 173 1.99 4.46 -2.92
N PHE A 174 1.82 5.70 -2.43
CA PHE A 174 1.79 6.89 -3.27
C PHE A 174 3.14 7.17 -3.95
N LEU A 175 4.26 7.07 -3.22
CA LEU A 175 5.60 7.19 -3.79
C LEU A 175 5.84 6.16 -4.90
N GLY A 176 5.39 4.92 -4.69
CA GLY A 176 5.41 3.89 -5.72
C GLY A 176 4.55 4.26 -6.93
N TYR A 177 3.33 4.76 -6.69
CA TYR A 177 2.40 5.17 -7.74
C TYR A 177 2.97 6.27 -8.66
N ILE A 178 3.67 7.26 -8.10
CA ILE A 178 4.33 8.33 -8.87
C ILE A 178 5.38 7.77 -9.83
N GLN A 179 6.00 6.62 -9.54
CA GLN A 179 7.00 6.01 -10.42
C GLN A 179 6.40 5.24 -11.60
N GLY A 180 5.08 5.10 -11.65
CA GLY A 180 4.34 4.47 -12.74
C GLY A 180 4.77 4.91 -14.15
N PRO A 181 4.82 6.22 -14.46
CA PRO A 181 5.23 6.72 -15.77
C PRO A 181 6.65 6.31 -16.18
N LYS A 182 7.62 6.37 -15.25
CA LYS A 182 9.01 5.97 -15.53
C LYS A 182 9.10 4.47 -15.86
N LEU A 183 8.34 3.65 -15.14
CA LEU A 183 8.26 2.21 -15.37
C LEU A 183 7.49 1.84 -16.63
N TRP A 184 6.54 2.68 -17.04
CA TRP A 184 5.80 2.54 -18.28
C TRP A 184 6.66 2.91 -19.49
N LYS A 185 7.44 4.00 -19.47
CA LYS A 185 8.40 4.34 -20.53
C LYS A 185 9.39 3.20 -20.82
N LYS A 186 10.00 2.63 -19.77
CA LYS A 186 10.85 1.42 -19.90
C LYS A 186 10.12 0.22 -20.51
N THR A 187 8.82 0.10 -20.21
CA THR A 187 7.97 -0.95 -20.77
C THR A 187 7.71 -0.72 -22.25
N GLU A 188 7.48 0.52 -22.67
CA GLU A 188 7.31 0.90 -24.08
C GLU A 188 8.58 0.70 -24.89
N GLU A 189 9.73 1.13 -24.39
CA GLU A 189 11.05 0.88 -25.01
C GLU A 189 11.27 -0.63 -25.21
N ALA A 190 10.94 -1.45 -24.21
CA ALA A 190 11.04 -2.90 -24.32
C ALA A 190 10.02 -3.53 -25.29
N MET A 191 8.88 -2.87 -25.54
CA MET A 191 7.91 -3.28 -26.57
C MET A 191 8.40 -2.90 -27.97
N ALA A 192 8.91 -1.67 -28.14
CA ALA A 192 9.48 -1.18 -29.39
C ALA A 192 10.68 -2.03 -29.83
N GLN A 193 11.56 -2.40 -28.89
CA GLN A 193 12.69 -3.29 -29.15
C GLN A 193 12.28 -4.76 -29.38
N GLY A 194 11.00 -5.10 -29.40
CA GLY A 194 10.51 -6.49 -29.60
C GLY A 194 10.83 -7.45 -28.44
N LYS A 195 11.57 -7.02 -27.41
CA LYS A 195 12.01 -7.84 -26.27
C LYS A 195 10.85 -8.49 -25.52
N ARG A 196 9.70 -7.82 -25.42
CA ARG A 196 8.48 -8.43 -24.83
C ARG A 196 7.89 -9.54 -25.69
N ARG A 197 7.85 -9.39 -27.02
CA ARG A 197 7.41 -10.44 -27.94
C ARG A 197 8.37 -11.62 -27.91
N ALA A 198 9.68 -11.38 -27.86
CA ALA A 198 10.69 -12.42 -27.71
C ALA A 198 10.55 -13.20 -26.38
N LYS A 199 10.31 -12.49 -25.26
CA LYS A 199 10.08 -13.11 -23.94
C LYS A 199 8.76 -13.89 -23.86
N ALA A 200 7.72 -13.45 -24.55
CA ALA A 200 6.47 -14.18 -24.66
C ALA A 200 6.63 -15.46 -25.50
N LYS A 201 7.31 -15.36 -26.66
CA LYS A 201 7.63 -16.50 -27.51
C LYS A 201 8.49 -17.54 -26.78
N SER A 202 9.52 -17.13 -26.04
CA SER A 202 10.37 -18.07 -25.29
C SER A 202 9.65 -18.78 -24.13
N ARG A 203 8.63 -18.17 -23.54
CA ARG A 203 7.76 -18.83 -22.54
C ARG A 203 6.86 -19.90 -23.14
N ILE A 204 6.34 -19.67 -24.34
CA ILE A 204 5.51 -20.65 -25.07
C ILE A 204 6.36 -21.86 -25.47
N VAL A 205 7.57 -21.61 -26.01
CA VAL A 205 8.51 -22.67 -26.37
C VAL A 205 8.94 -23.51 -25.15
N LYS A 206 9.11 -22.89 -23.98
CA LYS A 206 9.40 -23.64 -22.73
C LYS A 206 8.22 -24.48 -22.24
N LYS A 207 6.97 -24.07 -22.46
CA LYS A 207 5.78 -24.86 -22.08
C LYS A 207 5.56 -26.07 -23.00
N ASN A 208 5.98 -25.98 -24.26
CA ASN A 208 5.85 -27.06 -25.23
C ASN A 208 7.04 -28.04 -25.26
N LYS A 209 7.96 -27.96 -24.29
CA LYS A 209 8.93 -29.05 -24.13
C LYS A 209 8.18 -30.29 -23.62
N PRO A 210 8.29 -31.46 -24.28
CA PRO A 210 7.69 -32.69 -23.77
C PRO A 210 8.23 -32.92 -22.35
N ARG A 211 7.33 -33.20 -21.39
CA ARG A 211 7.74 -33.59 -20.04
C ARG A 211 8.59 -34.84 -20.19
N GLU A 212 9.85 -34.77 -19.76
CA GLU A 212 10.70 -35.95 -19.61
C GLU A 212 9.93 -36.95 -18.73
N GLN A 213 9.54 -38.08 -19.31
CA GLN A 213 8.97 -39.19 -18.56
C GLN A 213 10.04 -39.62 -17.56
N LYS A 214 9.71 -39.56 -16.27
CA LYS A 214 10.57 -40.10 -15.23
C LYS A 214 10.72 -41.60 -15.50
N PRO A 215 11.93 -42.17 -15.43
CA PRO A 215 12.08 -43.62 -15.52
C PRO A 215 11.26 -44.27 -14.41
N GLU A 216 10.43 -45.24 -14.78
CA GLU A 216 9.68 -46.08 -13.83
C GLU A 216 10.70 -46.85 -12.98
N ILE A 217 10.58 -46.72 -11.65
CA ILE A 217 11.30 -47.53 -10.65
C ILE A 217 10.29 -48.52 -10.08
#